data_AF-A0A954UMN8-F1
#
_entry.id   AF-A0A954UMN8-F1
#
_cell.length_a   1.000
_cell.length_b   1.000
_cell.length_c   1.000
_cell.angle_alpha   90.00
_cell.angle_beta   90.00
_cell.angle_gamma   90.00
#
_symmetry.space_group_name_H-M   'P 1'
#
loop_
_entity.id
_entity.type
_entity.pdbx_description
1 polymer ?
#
loop_
_entity_poly.entity_id
_entity_poly.type
_entity_poly.pdbx_seq_one_letter_code
_entity_poly.pdbx_strand_id
1 'polypeptide(L)'
;DGDGMSAVLQHPAMLVHPPIVFFGYALWTVPFALAMAALIVGDFDEANRLARGWALCGWLTLGAGILIGGYWAYNELGWGGYWNWDPVENGSLIPWLLGTAYLHALMAWRRSGVLQKTAMATGLATFGCCNFSAFLTRSGIFSSLHAFSQSPIGWLFLWLMLTIVGATIGLIVWRQRDLRAVRALSTLVCREAMIMLNCSALILLGGVIAIGTLLPTMAAWLSGSQIVVGPEFYNRAVVPVGFAILITTATAPLLRWRQRPTDWQRRGLLISGGVASIVMVAAWIGLRQGWIVSGLFACLCFGFTASVMAIGHDFRQHLGSSLTRWQRLARSRRALYAGLTIHLGLFVFALGLGVSSLGSERSEVTLPIGEAVDLWGRSIRLDSLTETPAAGKRIVAANLVLTDRAGAERSLSPAQHYHWHRREWTTEAAIDATWQDDFYAVLNSSDLNDNVRLTFLRTPGMSLVWLGAWMMGAGGLLAAWPRTGQRGAATLVDQRLLQMQMGSQQRHAA
;
A
#
# COMPACT_ATOMS: atom_id res chain seq x y z
N ASP A 1 20.00 23.77 -20.44
CA ASP A 1 19.22 24.71 -19.60
C ASP A 1 18.59 24.00 -18.40
N GLY A 2 19.36 23.60 -17.38
CA GLY A 2 18.71 22.99 -16.22
C GLY A 2 19.59 22.84 -14.99
N ASP A 3 19.11 23.39 -13.87
CA ASP A 3 19.72 23.36 -12.53
C ASP A 3 19.81 21.94 -11.90
N GLY A 4 19.82 20.85 -12.69
CA GLY A 4 19.86 19.47 -12.20
C GLY A 4 18.56 19.01 -11.49
N MET A 5 18.63 17.95 -10.68
CA MET A 5 17.54 17.52 -9.78
C MET A 5 17.53 18.37 -8.50
N SER A 6 16.36 18.56 -7.87
CA SER A 6 16.28 19.18 -6.53
C SER A 6 17.16 18.42 -5.55
N ALA A 7 17.81 19.14 -4.65
CA ALA A 7 18.73 18.58 -3.67
C ALA A 7 18.12 17.50 -2.79
N VAL A 8 16.83 17.63 -2.42
CA VAL A 8 16.13 16.63 -1.58
C VAL A 8 16.00 15.28 -2.29
N LEU A 9 16.05 15.27 -3.62
CA LEU A 9 15.97 14.07 -4.44
C LEU A 9 17.32 13.35 -4.60
N GLN A 10 18.42 13.92 -4.09
CA GLN A 10 19.77 13.39 -4.22
C GLN A 10 20.12 12.40 -3.10
N HIS A 11 19.23 11.43 -2.84
CA HIS A 11 19.40 10.38 -1.84
C HIS A 11 19.40 8.99 -2.50
N PRO A 12 20.18 7.98 -2.04
CA PRO A 12 20.22 6.65 -2.65
C PRO A 12 18.84 5.98 -2.80
N ALA A 13 17.94 6.18 -1.84
CA ALA A 13 16.56 5.67 -1.95
C ALA A 13 15.76 6.33 -3.09
N MET A 14 16.00 7.62 -3.42
CA MET A 14 15.43 8.31 -4.58
C MET A 14 16.03 7.85 -5.91
N LEU A 15 17.23 7.26 -5.90
CA LEU A 15 17.77 6.60 -7.08
C LEU A 15 17.02 5.29 -7.39
N VAL A 16 16.56 4.59 -6.35
CA VAL A 16 16.00 3.24 -6.45
C VAL A 16 14.48 3.23 -6.57
N HIS A 17 13.77 4.03 -5.76
CA HIS A 17 12.31 3.91 -5.70
C HIS A 17 11.57 4.36 -6.98
N PRO A 18 11.92 5.46 -7.67
CA PRO A 18 11.17 5.86 -8.85
C PRO A 18 11.26 4.82 -9.98
N PRO A 19 12.45 4.27 -10.32
CA PRO A 19 12.53 3.17 -11.28
C PRO A 19 11.66 1.97 -10.91
N ILE A 20 11.59 1.60 -9.63
CA ILE A 20 10.72 0.50 -9.17
C ILE A 20 9.24 0.87 -9.38
N VAL A 21 8.81 2.07 -9.00
CA VAL A 21 7.42 2.53 -9.21
C VAL A 21 7.05 2.52 -10.69
N PHE A 22 7.89 3.10 -11.55
CA PHE A 22 7.67 3.12 -13.01
C PHE A 22 7.72 1.72 -13.63
N PHE A 23 8.56 0.82 -13.12
CA PHE A 23 8.55 -0.59 -13.54
C PHE A 23 7.24 -1.26 -13.15
N GLY A 24 6.69 -0.96 -11.96
CA GLY A 24 5.35 -1.36 -11.55
C GLY A 24 4.27 -0.87 -12.52
N TYR A 25 4.33 0.41 -12.94
CA TYR A 25 3.41 0.97 -13.95
C TYR A 25 3.51 0.24 -15.28
N ALA A 26 4.73 -0.04 -15.74
CA ALA A 26 4.96 -0.77 -16.99
C ALA A 26 4.37 -2.19 -16.93
N LEU A 27 4.52 -2.90 -15.81
CA LEU A 27 3.95 -4.24 -15.62
C LEU A 27 2.42 -4.27 -15.72
N TRP A 28 1.73 -3.19 -15.32
CA TRP A 28 0.28 -3.06 -15.45
C TRP A 28 -0.20 -2.90 -16.91
N THR A 29 0.69 -2.62 -17.86
CA THR A 29 0.38 -2.62 -19.29
C THR A 29 -0.07 -4.00 -19.77
N VAL A 30 0.49 -5.09 -19.21
CA VAL A 30 0.16 -6.45 -19.67
C VAL A 30 -1.26 -6.87 -19.28
N PRO A 31 -1.70 -6.75 -18.00
CA PRO A 31 -3.10 -6.95 -17.64
C PRO A 31 -4.06 -6.05 -18.42
N PHE A 32 -3.68 -4.79 -18.67
CA PHE A 32 -4.46 -3.86 -19.49
C PHE A 32 -4.63 -4.36 -20.93
N ALA A 33 -3.54 -4.73 -21.61
CA ALA A 33 -3.57 -5.22 -22.98
C ALA A 33 -4.41 -6.50 -23.11
N LEU A 34 -4.27 -7.43 -22.16
CA LEU A 34 -5.08 -8.65 -22.12
C LEU A 34 -6.57 -8.35 -21.90
N ALA A 35 -6.89 -7.41 -21.00
CA ALA A 35 -8.26 -6.97 -20.76
C ALA A 35 -8.89 -6.30 -21.99
N MET A 36 -8.15 -5.42 -22.67
CA MET A 36 -8.56 -4.78 -23.92
C MET A 36 -8.79 -5.82 -25.03
N ALA A 37 -7.86 -6.75 -25.21
CA ALA A 37 -7.98 -7.83 -26.19
C ALA A 37 -9.22 -8.70 -25.90
N ALA A 38 -9.47 -9.05 -24.64
CA ALA A 38 -10.64 -9.81 -24.22
C ALA A 38 -11.96 -9.07 -24.54
N LEU A 39 -12.01 -7.75 -24.33
CA LEU A 39 -13.19 -6.95 -24.68
C LEU A 39 -13.41 -6.84 -26.19
N ILE A 40 -12.33 -6.81 -26.98
CA ILE A 40 -12.44 -6.73 -28.44
C ILE A 40 -12.86 -8.08 -29.02
N VAL A 41 -12.15 -9.16 -28.67
CA VAL A 41 -12.36 -10.51 -29.20
C VAL A 41 -13.60 -11.19 -28.60
N GLY A 42 -13.87 -10.95 -27.33
CA GLY A 42 -14.94 -11.63 -26.57
C GLY A 42 -14.48 -12.92 -25.86
N ASP A 43 -13.18 -13.24 -25.88
CA ASP A 43 -12.61 -14.33 -25.08
C ASP A 43 -12.00 -13.79 -23.78
N PHE A 44 -12.70 -14.04 -22.68
CA PHE A 44 -12.32 -13.54 -21.36
C PHE A 44 -11.51 -14.54 -20.52
N ASP A 45 -11.68 -15.85 -20.74
CA ASP A 45 -11.15 -16.86 -19.85
C ASP A 45 -9.62 -16.97 -19.96
N GLU A 46 -9.10 -16.93 -21.19
CA GLU A 46 -7.66 -17.01 -21.44
C GLU A 46 -6.94 -15.74 -20.98
N ALA A 47 -7.47 -14.57 -21.31
CA ALA A 47 -6.94 -13.29 -20.85
C ALA A 47 -6.83 -13.22 -19.32
N ASN A 48 -7.86 -13.69 -18.61
CA ASN A 48 -7.87 -13.75 -17.15
C ASN A 48 -6.84 -14.73 -16.57
N ARG A 49 -6.60 -15.84 -17.27
CA ARG A 49 -5.61 -16.84 -16.84
C ARG A 49 -4.21 -16.24 -16.88
N LEU A 50 -3.88 -15.53 -17.95
CA LEU A 50 -2.59 -14.91 -18.19
C LEU A 50 -2.36 -13.65 -17.34
N ALA A 51 -3.39 -12.81 -17.16
CA ALA A 51 -3.26 -11.52 -16.50
C ALA A 51 -2.88 -11.62 -15.01
N ARG A 52 -3.29 -12.69 -14.30
CA ARG A 52 -3.07 -12.82 -12.84
C ARG A 52 -1.59 -12.72 -12.45
N GLY A 53 -0.70 -13.39 -13.19
CA GLY A 53 0.73 -13.41 -12.87
C GLY A 53 1.33 -12.00 -12.97
N TRP A 54 1.05 -11.33 -14.08
CA TRP A 54 1.50 -9.97 -14.34
C TRP A 54 0.92 -8.95 -13.37
N ALA A 55 -0.36 -9.07 -13.02
CA ALA A 55 -0.98 -8.19 -12.03
C ALA A 55 -0.38 -8.35 -10.64
N LEU A 56 0.00 -9.57 -10.23
CA LEU A 56 0.73 -9.79 -8.97
C LEU A 56 2.12 -9.17 -9.01
N CYS A 57 2.85 -9.31 -10.11
CA CYS A 57 4.15 -8.65 -10.28
C CYS A 57 4.01 -7.12 -10.22
N GLY A 58 3.07 -6.55 -10.98
CA GLY A 58 2.79 -5.11 -10.97
C GLY A 58 2.39 -4.59 -9.58
N TRP A 59 1.52 -5.31 -8.88
CA TRP A 59 1.12 -4.98 -7.50
C TRP A 59 2.28 -5.03 -6.50
N LEU A 60 3.12 -6.07 -6.59
CA LEU A 60 4.30 -6.24 -5.74
C LEU A 60 5.34 -5.13 -5.97
N THR A 61 5.71 -4.91 -7.23
CA THR A 61 6.72 -3.92 -7.60
C THR A 61 6.24 -2.53 -7.24
N LEU A 62 4.99 -2.18 -7.55
CA LEU A 62 4.42 -0.89 -7.17
C LEU A 62 4.38 -0.72 -5.64
N GLY A 63 3.93 -1.74 -4.90
CA GLY A 63 3.93 -1.70 -3.44
C GLY A 63 5.33 -1.55 -2.84
N ALA A 64 6.34 -2.22 -3.40
CA ALA A 64 7.73 -2.06 -2.98
C ALA A 64 8.26 -0.65 -3.27
N GLY A 65 7.94 -0.08 -4.43
CA GLY A 65 8.29 1.29 -4.78
C GLY A 65 7.70 2.32 -3.80
N ILE A 66 6.40 2.17 -3.46
CA ILE A 66 5.73 3.00 -2.46
C ILE A 66 6.41 2.86 -1.08
N LEU A 67 6.74 1.63 -0.68
CA LEU A 67 7.40 1.37 0.61
C LEU A 67 8.77 2.04 0.71
N ILE A 68 9.60 1.91 -0.33
CA ILE A 68 10.93 2.54 -0.37
C ILE A 68 10.81 4.07 -0.43
N GLY A 69 9.79 4.59 -1.14
CA GLY A 69 9.46 6.02 -1.13
C GLY A 69 9.10 6.53 0.27
N GLY A 70 8.24 5.80 1.00
CA GLY A 70 7.90 6.12 2.39
C GLY A 70 9.11 6.04 3.32
N TYR A 71 10.01 5.08 3.12
CA TYR A 71 11.28 5.01 3.84
C TYR A 71 12.16 6.23 3.54
N TRP A 72 12.29 6.63 2.28
CA TRP A 72 13.02 7.86 1.91
C TRP A 72 12.42 9.09 2.60
N ALA A 73 11.11 9.27 2.51
CA ALA A 73 10.41 10.40 3.13
C ALA A 73 10.69 10.48 4.65
N TYR A 74 10.71 9.31 5.29
CA TYR A 74 10.95 9.17 6.73
C TYR A 74 12.37 9.54 7.16
N ASN A 75 13.37 9.42 6.27
CA ASN A 75 14.76 9.75 6.56
C ASN A 75 15.14 11.18 6.11
N GLU A 76 14.60 11.65 4.99
CA GLU A 76 15.13 12.85 4.31
C GLU A 76 14.29 14.12 4.51
N LEU A 77 12.99 14.03 4.81
CA LEU A 77 12.14 15.22 4.76
C LEU A 77 12.08 16.03 6.06
N GLY A 78 12.68 15.55 7.15
CA GLY A 78 12.85 16.32 8.40
C GLY A 78 11.56 16.66 9.18
N TRP A 79 10.37 16.26 8.71
CA TRP A 79 9.10 16.48 9.41
C TRP A 79 8.66 15.28 10.27
N GLY A 80 9.46 14.22 10.30
CA GLY A 80 9.28 13.04 11.17
C GLY A 80 8.14 12.10 10.77
N GLY A 81 7.75 12.10 9.49
CA GLY A 81 6.68 11.27 8.96
C GLY A 81 7.07 10.54 7.67
N TYR A 82 6.29 9.52 7.32
CA TYR A 82 6.53 8.63 6.17
C TYR A 82 5.54 8.87 5.01
N TRP A 83 4.52 9.71 5.20
CA TRP A 83 3.46 9.96 4.21
C TRP A 83 2.70 11.27 4.48
N ASN A 84 2.65 12.18 3.50
CA ASN A 84 2.03 13.50 3.70
C ASN A 84 0.88 13.81 2.73
N TRP A 85 0.33 12.79 2.06
CA TRP A 85 -0.74 12.96 1.06
C TRP A 85 -0.35 13.88 -0.09
N ASP A 86 0.94 13.91 -0.44
CA ASP A 86 1.45 14.65 -1.59
C ASP A 86 0.80 14.15 -2.89
N PRO A 87 0.55 15.01 -3.90
CA PRO A 87 -0.12 14.57 -5.12
C PRO A 87 0.54 13.38 -5.82
N VAL A 88 1.87 13.31 -5.85
CA VAL A 88 2.59 12.20 -6.48
C VAL A 88 2.53 10.93 -5.63
N GLU A 89 2.64 11.06 -4.30
CA GLU A 89 2.40 9.97 -3.35
C GLU A 89 1.00 9.36 -3.59
N ASN A 90 -0.03 10.20 -3.59
CA ASN A 90 -1.42 9.84 -3.88
C ASN A 90 -1.56 9.17 -5.25
N GLY A 91 -0.90 9.74 -6.26
CA GLY A 91 -0.86 9.22 -7.62
C GLY A 91 -0.37 7.77 -7.69
N SER A 92 0.62 7.40 -6.86
CA SER A 92 1.12 6.03 -6.79
C SER A 92 0.22 5.08 -5.99
N LEU A 93 -0.45 5.59 -4.95
CA LEU A 93 -1.36 4.82 -4.09
C LEU A 93 -2.66 4.40 -4.81
N ILE A 94 -3.25 5.30 -5.61
CA ILE A 94 -4.51 5.03 -6.33
C ILE A 94 -4.45 3.77 -7.20
N PRO A 95 -3.48 3.60 -8.14
CA PRO A 95 -3.38 2.38 -8.94
C PRO A 95 -3.07 1.15 -8.08
N TRP A 96 -2.36 1.29 -6.95
CA TRP A 96 -2.14 0.16 -6.05
C TRP A 96 -3.43 -0.32 -5.38
N LEU A 97 -4.32 0.60 -4.97
CA LEU A 97 -5.65 0.28 -4.43
C LEU A 97 -6.56 -0.38 -5.48
N LEU A 98 -6.62 0.19 -6.69
CA LEU A 98 -7.39 -0.38 -7.80
C LEU A 98 -6.84 -1.74 -8.25
N GLY A 99 -5.52 -1.89 -8.27
CA GLY A 99 -4.86 -3.16 -8.57
C GLY A 99 -5.14 -4.24 -7.52
N THR A 100 -5.24 -3.82 -6.24
CA THR A 100 -5.68 -4.71 -5.15
C THR A 100 -7.13 -5.16 -5.37
N ALA A 101 -8.03 -4.24 -5.73
CA ALA A 101 -9.41 -4.58 -6.07
C ALA A 101 -9.49 -5.51 -7.29
N TYR A 102 -8.65 -5.28 -8.31
CA TYR A 102 -8.54 -6.14 -9.49
C TYR A 102 -8.17 -7.58 -9.13
N LEU A 103 -7.13 -7.78 -8.33
CA LEU A 103 -6.68 -9.12 -7.92
C LEU A 103 -7.78 -9.89 -7.17
N HIS A 104 -8.55 -9.20 -6.32
CA HIS A 104 -9.66 -9.78 -5.57
C HIS A 104 -10.88 -10.09 -6.45
N ALA A 105 -11.27 -9.15 -7.31
CA ALA A 105 -12.37 -9.34 -8.26
C ALA A 105 -12.06 -10.45 -9.26
N LEU A 106 -10.82 -10.53 -9.76
CA LEU A 106 -10.35 -11.60 -10.64
C LEU A 106 -10.40 -12.98 -9.93
N MET A 107 -10.05 -13.03 -8.64
CA MET A 107 -10.18 -14.25 -7.85
C MET A 107 -11.65 -14.68 -7.71
N ALA A 108 -12.56 -13.74 -7.44
CA ALA A 108 -13.98 -14.02 -7.31
C ALA A 108 -14.61 -14.47 -8.64
N TRP A 109 -14.17 -13.88 -9.76
CA TRP A 109 -14.53 -14.31 -11.11
C TRP A 109 -14.13 -15.77 -11.32
N ARG A 110 -12.84 -16.09 -11.14
CA ARG A 110 -12.32 -17.45 -11.41
C ARG A 110 -12.91 -18.53 -10.50
N ARG A 111 -13.32 -18.18 -9.27
CA ARG A 111 -13.83 -19.15 -8.29
C ARG A 111 -15.34 -19.33 -8.35
N SER A 112 -16.09 -18.26 -8.59
CA SER A 112 -17.54 -18.26 -8.43
C SER A 112 -18.32 -17.69 -9.62
N GLY A 113 -17.63 -17.16 -10.64
CA GLY A 113 -18.27 -16.54 -11.80
C GLY A 113 -19.02 -15.26 -11.47
N VAL A 114 -18.49 -14.47 -10.52
CA VAL A 114 -19.03 -13.16 -10.12
C VAL A 114 -17.98 -12.06 -10.30
N LEU A 115 -18.38 -10.79 -10.25
CA LEU A 115 -17.50 -9.61 -10.30
C LEU A 115 -16.67 -9.45 -11.59
N GLN A 116 -17.12 -10.00 -12.72
CA GLN A 116 -16.48 -9.85 -14.03
C GLN A 116 -16.32 -8.37 -14.43
N LYS A 117 -17.39 -7.59 -14.30
CA LYS A 117 -17.36 -6.14 -14.57
C LYS A 117 -16.38 -5.42 -13.67
N THR A 118 -16.38 -5.73 -12.38
CA THR A 118 -15.48 -5.12 -11.40
C THR A 118 -14.03 -5.45 -11.73
N ALA A 119 -13.71 -6.70 -12.04
CA ALA A 119 -12.37 -7.11 -12.47
C ALA A 119 -11.96 -6.38 -13.75
N MET A 120 -12.81 -6.33 -14.77
CA MET A 120 -12.48 -5.64 -16.02
C MET A 120 -12.26 -4.14 -15.79
N ALA A 121 -13.19 -3.48 -15.09
CA ALA A 121 -13.12 -2.05 -14.80
C ALA A 121 -11.89 -1.69 -13.97
N THR A 122 -11.62 -2.41 -12.88
CA THR A 122 -10.47 -2.12 -12.02
C THR A 122 -9.14 -2.44 -12.70
N GLY A 123 -9.05 -3.50 -13.50
CA GLY A 123 -7.84 -3.82 -14.26
C GLY A 123 -7.48 -2.73 -15.27
N LEU A 124 -8.47 -2.26 -16.04
CA LEU A 124 -8.28 -1.17 -17.00
C LEU A 124 -8.01 0.18 -16.31
N ALA A 125 -8.79 0.50 -15.27
CA ALA A 125 -8.61 1.72 -14.49
C ALA A 125 -7.24 1.78 -13.79
N THR A 126 -6.69 0.64 -13.35
CA THR A 126 -5.36 0.60 -12.73
C THR A 126 -4.29 1.13 -13.67
N PHE A 127 -4.28 0.70 -14.94
CA PHE A 127 -3.32 1.22 -15.93
C PHE A 127 -3.62 2.68 -16.31
N GLY A 128 -4.89 3.07 -16.40
CA GLY A 128 -5.26 4.48 -16.54
C GLY A 128 -4.70 5.36 -15.40
N CYS A 129 -4.80 4.91 -14.16
CA CYS A 129 -4.25 5.59 -12.99
C CYS A 129 -2.71 5.55 -12.93
N CYS A 130 -2.04 4.56 -13.52
CA CYS A 130 -0.58 4.60 -13.69
C CYS A 130 -0.17 5.77 -14.61
N ASN A 131 -0.92 5.99 -15.70
CA ASN A 131 -0.70 7.15 -16.59
C ASN A 131 -1.04 8.47 -15.90
N PHE A 132 -2.10 8.48 -15.08
CA PHE A 132 -2.41 9.63 -14.22
C PHE A 132 -1.24 9.99 -13.30
N SER A 133 -0.63 9.01 -12.63
CA SER A 133 0.56 9.25 -11.79
C SER A 133 1.74 9.80 -12.58
N ALA A 134 2.00 9.26 -13.78
CA ALA A 134 3.05 9.79 -14.67
C ALA A 134 2.76 11.25 -15.10
N PHE A 135 1.49 11.60 -15.31
CA PHE A 135 1.09 12.98 -15.56
C PHE A 135 1.34 13.90 -14.35
N LEU A 136 0.99 13.47 -13.13
CA LEU A 136 1.23 14.25 -11.91
C LEU A 136 2.72 14.61 -11.73
N THR A 137 3.62 13.67 -12.02
CA THR A 137 5.07 13.86 -11.85
C THR A 137 5.74 14.73 -12.92
N ARG A 138 5.11 14.94 -14.08
CA ARG A 138 5.75 15.58 -15.26
C ARG A 138 5.03 16.82 -15.78
N SER A 139 3.78 17.06 -15.37
CA SER A 139 2.95 18.16 -15.89
C SER A 139 3.36 19.53 -15.38
N GLY A 140 3.95 19.63 -14.18
CA GLY A 140 4.24 20.91 -13.53
C GLY A 140 3.01 21.68 -13.02
N ILE A 141 1.81 21.08 -13.13
CA ILE A 141 0.54 21.70 -12.71
C ILE A 141 0.31 21.54 -11.21
N PHE A 142 0.83 20.46 -10.62
CA PHE A 142 0.64 20.11 -9.22
C PHE A 142 1.88 20.50 -8.42
N SER A 143 1.67 21.19 -7.30
CA SER A 143 2.74 21.42 -6.32
C SER A 143 3.03 20.12 -5.60
N SER A 144 4.21 19.53 -5.83
CA SER A 144 4.64 18.28 -5.22
C SER A 144 6.15 18.28 -4.97
N LEU A 145 6.55 17.75 -3.82
CA LEU A 145 7.97 17.55 -3.48
C LEU A 145 8.63 16.47 -4.34
N HIS A 146 7.82 15.60 -4.95
CA HIS A 146 8.27 14.48 -5.79
C HIS A 146 8.15 14.81 -7.29
N ALA A 147 7.79 16.04 -7.65
CA ALA A 147 7.72 16.45 -9.04
C ALA A 147 9.13 16.52 -9.64
N PHE A 148 9.28 15.93 -10.84
CA PHE A 148 10.52 16.04 -11.62
C PHE A 148 10.48 17.27 -12.53
N SER A 149 11.49 17.43 -13.37
CA SER A 149 11.53 18.50 -14.38
C SER A 149 10.24 18.57 -15.20
N GLN A 150 9.66 19.76 -15.28
CA GLN A 150 8.46 20.00 -16.09
C GLN A 150 8.78 19.71 -17.56
N SER A 151 7.88 19.00 -18.24
CA SER A 151 8.12 18.59 -19.62
C SER A 151 6.82 18.45 -20.40
N PRO A 152 6.80 18.79 -21.70
CA PRO A 152 5.64 18.58 -22.58
C PRO A 152 5.11 17.14 -22.56
N ILE A 153 5.95 16.16 -22.18
CA ILE A 153 5.56 14.75 -22.06
C ILE A 153 4.44 14.52 -21.04
N GLY A 154 4.27 15.40 -20.05
CA GLY A 154 3.14 15.33 -19.11
C GLY A 154 1.81 15.31 -19.86
N TRP A 155 1.63 16.21 -20.83
CA TRP A 155 0.39 16.29 -21.62
C TRP A 155 0.12 15.03 -22.45
N LEU A 156 1.18 14.34 -22.93
CA LEU A 156 1.04 13.05 -23.59
C LEU A 156 0.39 12.01 -22.66
N PHE A 157 0.83 11.92 -21.41
CA PHE A 157 0.24 11.01 -20.43
C PHE A 157 -1.22 11.36 -20.11
N LEU A 158 -1.57 12.65 -20.09
CA LEU A 158 -2.96 13.08 -19.93
C LEU A 158 -3.83 12.60 -21.09
N TRP A 159 -3.41 12.85 -22.33
CA TRP A 159 -4.16 12.40 -23.52
C TRP A 159 -4.29 10.88 -23.55
N LEU A 160 -3.19 10.16 -23.30
CA LEU A 160 -3.20 8.70 -23.23
C LEU A 160 -4.16 8.19 -22.15
N MET A 161 -4.15 8.80 -20.96
CA MET A 161 -5.09 8.48 -19.88
C MET A 161 -6.55 8.72 -20.33
N LEU A 162 -6.86 9.87 -20.92
CA LEU A 162 -8.22 10.18 -21.38
C LEU A 162 -8.69 9.21 -22.47
N THR A 163 -7.82 8.86 -23.42
CA THR A 163 -8.12 7.84 -24.44
C THR A 163 -8.35 6.47 -23.82
N ILE A 164 -7.51 6.04 -22.88
CA ILE A 164 -7.66 4.77 -22.16
C ILE A 164 -8.98 4.74 -21.40
N VAL A 165 -9.32 5.81 -20.67
CA VAL A 165 -10.58 5.90 -19.91
C VAL A 165 -11.78 5.87 -20.85
N GLY A 166 -11.76 6.66 -21.93
CA GLY A 166 -12.83 6.67 -22.93
C GLY A 166 -13.03 5.32 -23.59
N ALA A 167 -11.95 4.67 -24.04
CA ALA A 167 -12.00 3.34 -24.65
C ALA A 167 -12.47 2.27 -23.65
N THR A 168 -12.02 2.32 -22.40
CA THR A 168 -12.46 1.44 -21.32
C THR A 168 -13.96 1.52 -21.09
N ILE A 169 -14.48 2.74 -20.91
CA ILE A 169 -15.91 2.96 -20.69
C ILE A 169 -16.71 2.50 -21.90
N GLY A 170 -16.30 2.91 -23.11
CA GLY A 170 -16.98 2.53 -24.35
C GLY A 170 -17.05 1.01 -24.54
N LEU A 171 -15.94 0.30 -24.37
CA LEU A 171 -15.89 -1.16 -24.52
C LEU A 171 -16.65 -1.90 -23.42
N ILE A 172 -16.58 -1.46 -22.16
CA ILE A 172 -17.35 -2.08 -21.06
C ILE A 172 -18.86 -1.89 -21.29
N VAL A 173 -19.29 -0.70 -21.71
CA VAL A 173 -20.70 -0.43 -22.03
C VAL A 173 -21.15 -1.24 -23.23
N TRP A 174 -20.31 -1.38 -24.25
CA TRP A 174 -20.60 -2.20 -25.42
C TRP A 174 -20.70 -3.70 -25.08
N ARG A 175 -19.74 -4.23 -24.32
CA ARG A 175 -19.69 -5.64 -23.87
C ARG A 175 -20.47 -5.91 -22.58
N GLN A 176 -21.31 -4.98 -22.14
CA GLN A 176 -21.99 -5.09 -20.84
C GLN A 176 -22.88 -6.32 -20.68
N ARG A 177 -23.37 -6.89 -21.79
CA ARG A 177 -24.18 -8.11 -21.84
C ARG A 177 -23.31 -9.35 -21.64
N ASP A 178 -22.14 -9.38 -22.26
CA ASP A 178 -21.16 -10.47 -22.17
C ASP A 178 -20.48 -10.49 -20.79
N LEU A 179 -20.31 -9.31 -20.16
CA LEU A 179 -19.75 -9.17 -18.82
C LEU A 179 -20.77 -9.37 -17.69
N ARG A 180 -21.99 -9.86 -17.98
CA ARG A 180 -22.96 -10.14 -16.91
C ARG A 180 -22.39 -11.22 -15.99
N ALA A 181 -22.66 -11.07 -14.70
CA ALA A 181 -22.30 -12.10 -13.76
C ALA A 181 -22.97 -13.40 -14.18
N VAL A 182 -22.16 -14.43 -14.47
CA VAL A 182 -22.65 -15.78 -14.81
C VAL A 182 -23.62 -16.27 -13.73
N ARG A 183 -23.45 -15.82 -12.49
CA ARG A 183 -24.26 -16.22 -11.33
C ARG A 183 -24.54 -15.04 -10.41
N ALA A 184 -25.70 -15.03 -9.77
CA ALA A 184 -26.00 -14.10 -8.68
C ALA A 184 -25.28 -14.51 -7.38
N LEU A 185 -25.14 -13.56 -6.44
CA LEU A 185 -24.67 -13.86 -5.09
C LEU A 185 -25.66 -14.81 -4.40
N SER A 186 -25.13 -15.86 -3.77
CA SER A 186 -25.95 -16.90 -3.12
C SER A 186 -26.55 -16.44 -1.78
N THR A 187 -25.87 -15.54 -1.07
CA THR A 187 -26.27 -15.01 0.24
C THR A 187 -25.45 -13.77 0.58
N LEU A 188 -25.94 -12.91 1.49
CA LEU A 188 -25.19 -11.75 1.98
C LEU A 188 -24.01 -12.14 2.88
N VAL A 189 -24.07 -13.32 3.53
CA VAL A 189 -22.99 -13.83 4.39
C VAL A 189 -22.21 -14.92 3.66
N CYS A 190 -21.48 -14.52 2.62
CA CYS A 190 -20.56 -15.40 1.89
C CYS A 190 -19.25 -14.68 1.55
N ARG A 191 -18.24 -15.44 1.13
CA ARG A 191 -16.92 -14.90 0.79
C ARG A 191 -16.99 -13.91 -0.37
N GLU A 192 -17.84 -14.18 -1.37
CA GLU A 192 -18.05 -13.30 -2.51
C GLU A 192 -18.59 -11.94 -2.11
N ALA A 193 -19.55 -11.90 -1.18
CA ALA A 193 -20.12 -10.65 -0.69
C ALA A 193 -19.06 -9.81 0.05
N MET A 194 -18.22 -10.43 0.87
CA MET A 194 -17.12 -9.71 1.53
C MET A 194 -16.08 -9.20 0.55
N ILE A 195 -15.74 -9.99 -0.48
CA ILE A 195 -14.83 -9.54 -1.55
C ILE A 195 -15.43 -8.36 -2.32
N MET A 196 -16.73 -8.41 -2.62
CA MET A 196 -17.42 -7.32 -3.31
C MET A 196 -17.37 -6.03 -2.48
N LEU A 197 -17.74 -6.11 -1.19
CA LEU A 197 -17.68 -4.95 -0.28
C LEU A 197 -16.26 -4.41 -0.16
N ASN A 198 -15.26 -5.28 -0.06
CA ASN A 198 -13.85 -4.89 -0.01
C ASN A 198 -13.40 -4.17 -1.29
N CYS A 199 -13.74 -4.72 -2.47
CA CYS A 199 -13.44 -4.08 -3.75
C CYS A 199 -14.11 -2.72 -3.87
N SER A 200 -15.38 -2.59 -3.46
CA SER A 200 -16.09 -1.31 -3.44
C SER A 200 -15.43 -0.30 -2.50
N ALA A 201 -14.99 -0.73 -1.32
CA ALA A 201 -14.27 0.13 -0.37
C ALA A 201 -12.92 0.60 -0.93
N LEU A 202 -12.15 -0.29 -1.58
CA LEU A 202 -10.89 0.07 -2.24
C LEU A 202 -11.09 1.07 -3.39
N ILE A 203 -12.12 0.86 -4.22
CA ILE A 203 -12.47 1.77 -5.32
C ILE A 203 -12.91 3.13 -4.76
N LEU A 204 -13.75 3.14 -3.72
CA LEU A 204 -14.19 4.36 -3.05
C LEU A 204 -13.00 5.14 -2.49
N LEU A 205 -12.08 4.45 -1.81
CA LEU A 205 -10.88 5.08 -1.26
C LEU A 205 -10.00 5.70 -2.35
N GLY A 206 -9.72 4.95 -3.43
CA GLY A 206 -8.98 5.46 -4.58
C GLY A 206 -9.67 6.67 -5.23
N GLY A 207 -11.00 6.65 -5.33
CA GLY A 207 -11.79 7.77 -5.85
C GLY A 207 -11.70 9.01 -4.98
N VAL A 208 -11.82 8.88 -3.65
CA VAL A 208 -11.71 10.02 -2.72
C VAL A 208 -10.30 10.62 -2.75
N ILE A 209 -9.26 9.79 -2.79
CA ILE A 209 -7.87 10.25 -2.90
C ILE A 209 -7.66 11.00 -4.23
N ALA A 210 -8.17 10.47 -5.34
CA ALA A 210 -8.10 11.13 -6.64
C ALA A 210 -8.81 12.48 -6.65
N ILE A 211 -10.01 12.56 -6.06
CA ILE A 211 -10.77 13.81 -5.93
C ILE A 211 -9.99 14.82 -5.09
N GLY A 212 -9.49 14.43 -3.91
CA GLY A 212 -8.70 15.31 -3.04
C GLY A 212 -7.45 15.85 -3.72
N THR A 213 -6.79 15.02 -4.53
CA THR A 213 -5.60 15.38 -5.30
C THR A 213 -5.92 16.40 -6.40
N LEU A 214 -7.06 16.24 -7.09
CA LEU A 214 -7.47 17.10 -8.20
C LEU A 214 -8.12 18.40 -7.73
N LEU A 215 -8.70 18.43 -6.53
CA LEU A 215 -9.53 19.53 -6.06
C LEU A 215 -8.82 20.89 -6.04
N PRO A 216 -7.56 21.03 -5.54
CA PRO A 216 -6.83 22.30 -5.60
C PRO A 216 -6.70 22.87 -7.01
N THR A 217 -6.29 22.02 -7.96
CA THR A 217 -6.10 22.41 -9.36
C THR A 217 -7.43 22.76 -10.03
N MET A 218 -8.49 22.01 -9.75
CA MET A 218 -9.82 22.30 -10.29
C MET A 218 -10.40 23.60 -9.72
N ALA A 219 -10.21 23.86 -8.42
CA ALA A 219 -10.65 25.10 -7.79
C ALA A 219 -9.93 26.32 -8.38
N ALA A 220 -8.62 26.22 -8.57
CA ALA A 220 -7.83 27.27 -9.20
C ALA A 220 -8.30 27.55 -10.64
N TRP A 221 -8.60 26.51 -11.42
CA TRP A 221 -9.05 26.67 -12.81
C TRP A 221 -10.49 27.19 -12.96
N LEU A 222 -11.42 26.68 -12.14
CA LEU A 222 -12.85 27.02 -12.25
C LEU A 222 -13.23 28.34 -11.57
N SER A 223 -12.59 28.64 -10.44
CA SER A 223 -12.98 29.75 -9.56
C SER A 223 -11.87 30.75 -9.29
N GLY A 224 -10.64 30.48 -9.73
CA GLY A 224 -9.46 31.27 -9.38
C GLY A 224 -9.01 31.12 -7.93
N SER A 225 -9.68 30.29 -7.12
CA SER A 225 -9.35 30.10 -5.71
C SER A 225 -8.20 29.13 -5.50
N GLN A 226 -7.23 29.52 -4.68
CA GLN A 226 -6.12 28.67 -4.25
C GLN A 226 -6.52 27.99 -2.94
N ILE A 227 -6.98 26.75 -3.03
CA ILE A 227 -7.29 25.93 -1.85
C ILE A 227 -6.17 24.94 -1.60
N VAL A 228 -5.93 24.61 -0.33
CA VAL A 228 -5.00 23.55 0.07
C VAL A 228 -5.78 22.43 0.71
N VAL A 229 -5.64 21.21 0.19
CA VAL A 229 -6.24 20.02 0.78
C VAL A 229 -5.18 19.34 1.65
N GLY A 230 -5.29 19.55 2.96
CA GLY A 230 -4.36 18.98 3.94
C GLY A 230 -4.70 17.53 4.36
N PRO A 231 -3.84 16.89 5.17
CA PRO A 231 -4.00 15.52 5.65
C PRO A 231 -5.35 15.21 6.32
N GLU A 232 -5.97 16.21 6.97
CA GLU A 232 -7.25 16.04 7.66
C GLU A 232 -8.37 15.57 6.72
N PHE A 233 -8.44 16.12 5.49
CA PHE A 233 -9.43 15.71 4.50
C PHE A 233 -9.32 14.22 4.19
N TYR A 234 -8.09 13.76 3.92
CA TYR A 234 -7.83 12.37 3.57
C TYR A 234 -8.08 11.45 4.77
N ASN A 235 -7.59 11.82 5.96
CA ASN A 235 -7.76 11.02 7.17
C ASN A 235 -9.24 10.81 7.53
N ARG A 236 -10.10 11.83 7.37
CA ARG A 236 -11.55 11.70 7.58
C ARG A 236 -12.20 10.67 6.66
N ALA A 237 -11.68 10.48 5.44
CA ALA A 237 -12.19 9.47 4.51
C ALA A 237 -11.52 8.10 4.71
N VAL A 238 -10.21 8.07 4.93
CA VAL A 238 -9.40 6.86 5.06
C VAL A 238 -9.80 6.05 6.29
N VAL A 239 -10.09 6.70 7.42
CA VAL A 239 -10.44 6.00 8.67
C VAL A 239 -11.69 5.12 8.51
N PRO A 240 -12.88 5.63 8.13
CA PRO A 240 -14.08 4.79 8.01
C PRO A 240 -13.99 3.76 6.88
N VAL A 241 -13.40 4.12 5.73
CA VAL A 241 -13.24 3.19 4.60
C VAL A 241 -12.20 2.12 4.91
N GLY A 242 -11.12 2.49 5.61
CA GLY A 242 -10.09 1.59 6.12
C GLY A 242 -10.66 0.55 7.08
N PHE A 243 -11.56 0.95 7.99
CA PHE A 243 -12.30 0.00 8.83
C PHE A 243 -13.10 -1.01 8.00
N ALA A 244 -13.82 -0.55 6.98
CA ALA A 244 -14.55 -1.44 6.09
C ALA A 244 -13.61 -2.44 5.38
N ILE A 245 -12.43 -1.98 4.92
CA ILE A 245 -11.40 -2.83 4.32
C ILE A 245 -10.90 -3.87 5.34
N LEU A 246 -10.55 -3.46 6.56
CA LEU A 246 -10.03 -4.36 7.60
C LEU A 246 -11.05 -5.42 8.01
N ILE A 247 -12.31 -5.03 8.25
CA ILE A 247 -13.38 -5.94 8.66
C ILE A 247 -13.68 -6.97 7.56
N THR A 248 -13.79 -6.52 6.31
CA THR A 248 -14.05 -7.42 5.18
C THR A 248 -12.86 -8.35 4.92
N THR A 249 -11.63 -7.85 5.03
CA THR A 249 -10.39 -8.64 4.90
C THR A 249 -10.29 -9.71 5.99
N ALA A 250 -10.68 -9.39 7.22
CA ALA A 250 -10.67 -10.33 8.31
C ALA A 250 -11.76 -11.42 8.18
N THR A 251 -12.93 -11.03 7.70
CA THR A 251 -14.11 -11.90 7.65
C THR A 251 -14.06 -12.86 6.46
N ALA A 252 -13.61 -12.40 5.29
CA ALA A 252 -13.66 -13.16 4.04
C ALA A 252 -12.96 -14.54 4.10
N PRO A 253 -11.76 -14.70 4.72
CA PRO A 253 -11.07 -15.99 4.80
C PRO A 253 -11.85 -17.07 5.56
N LEU A 254 -12.65 -16.70 6.55
CA LEU A 254 -13.49 -17.64 7.32
C LEU A 254 -14.73 -18.10 6.55
N LEU A 255 -15.24 -17.28 5.63
CA LEU A 255 -16.45 -17.58 4.87
C LEU A 255 -16.19 -18.53 3.70
N ARG A 256 -17.24 -19.20 3.20
CA ARG A 256 -17.15 -20.11 2.03
C ARG A 256 -17.56 -19.39 0.76
N TRP A 257 -17.06 -19.93 -0.35
CA TRP A 257 -17.58 -19.62 -1.68
C TRP A 257 -18.98 -20.23 -1.84
N ARG A 258 -19.94 -19.44 -2.33
CA ARG A 258 -21.30 -19.82 -2.79
C ARG A 258 -22.20 -20.51 -1.76
N GLN A 259 -21.80 -20.56 -0.50
CA GLN A 259 -22.48 -21.32 0.54
C GLN A 259 -22.54 -20.52 1.83
N ARG A 260 -23.58 -20.77 2.63
CA ARG A 260 -23.70 -20.22 3.98
C ARG A 260 -22.58 -20.79 4.87
N PRO A 261 -22.19 -20.06 5.93
CA PRO A 261 -21.17 -20.53 6.85
C PRO A 261 -21.64 -21.80 7.59
N THR A 262 -20.75 -22.77 7.70
CA THR A 262 -20.94 -23.96 8.55
C THR A 262 -20.84 -23.60 10.03
N ASP A 263 -21.23 -24.52 10.91
CA ASP A 263 -21.26 -24.25 12.36
C ASP A 263 -19.90 -23.83 12.91
N TRP A 264 -18.79 -24.47 12.49
CA TRP A 264 -17.46 -24.05 12.93
C TRP A 264 -17.11 -22.63 12.46
N GLN A 265 -17.56 -22.21 11.27
CA GLN A 265 -17.30 -20.88 10.73
C GLN A 265 -18.12 -19.83 11.45
N ARG A 266 -19.39 -20.13 11.74
CA ARG A 266 -20.24 -19.29 12.60
C ARG A 266 -19.61 -19.13 13.97
N ARG A 267 -19.16 -20.22 14.60
CA ARG A 267 -18.42 -20.18 15.87
C ARG A 267 -17.14 -19.35 15.74
N GLY A 268 -16.37 -19.51 14.68
CA GLY A 268 -15.17 -18.71 14.42
C GLY A 268 -15.47 -17.21 14.34
N LEU A 269 -16.52 -16.83 13.61
CA LEU A 269 -16.98 -15.43 13.52
C LEU A 269 -17.48 -14.90 14.86
N LEU A 270 -18.26 -15.69 15.61
CA LEU A 270 -18.77 -15.30 16.93
C LEU A 270 -17.65 -15.14 17.95
N ILE A 271 -16.66 -16.05 17.97
CA ILE A 271 -15.50 -15.96 18.85
C ILE A 271 -14.65 -14.73 18.48
N SER A 272 -14.35 -14.55 17.19
CA SER A 272 -13.56 -13.41 16.73
C SER A 272 -14.28 -12.09 17.04
N GLY A 273 -15.60 -12.03 16.82
CA GLY A 273 -16.46 -10.89 17.15
C GLY A 273 -16.54 -10.64 18.65
N GLY A 274 -16.67 -11.69 19.46
CA GLY A 274 -16.69 -11.59 20.93
C GLY A 274 -15.38 -11.04 21.47
N VAL A 275 -14.24 -11.57 21.01
CA VAL A 275 -12.90 -11.07 21.39
C VAL A 275 -12.74 -9.60 20.96
N ALA A 276 -13.13 -9.26 19.74
CA ALA A 276 -13.08 -7.88 19.24
C ALA A 276 -13.93 -6.92 20.09
N SER A 277 -15.15 -7.32 20.45
CA SER A 277 -16.03 -6.52 21.31
C SER A 277 -15.47 -6.35 22.72
N ILE A 278 -14.91 -7.41 23.31
CA ILE A 278 -14.27 -7.33 24.63
C ILE A 278 -13.09 -6.37 24.59
N VAL A 279 -12.22 -6.48 23.58
CA VAL A 279 -11.07 -5.59 23.40
C VAL A 279 -11.52 -4.14 23.17
N MET A 280 -12.57 -3.94 22.36
CA MET A 280 -13.13 -2.61 22.11
C MET A 280 -13.61 -1.96 23.42
N VAL A 281 -14.38 -2.70 24.23
CA VAL A 281 -14.90 -2.21 25.52
C VAL A 281 -13.77 -2.01 26.52
N ALA A 282 -12.81 -2.92 26.60
CA ALA A 282 -11.66 -2.81 27.48
C ALA A 282 -10.75 -1.61 27.12
N ALA A 283 -10.51 -1.38 25.83
CA ALA A 283 -9.75 -0.22 25.36
C ALA A 283 -10.50 1.09 25.62
N TRP A 284 -11.82 1.10 25.42
CA TRP A 284 -12.65 2.28 25.64
C TRP A 284 -12.77 2.64 27.13
N ILE A 285 -13.04 1.67 28.00
CA ILE A 285 -13.25 1.90 29.43
C ILE A 285 -11.92 1.92 30.20
N GLY A 286 -11.09 0.88 30.01
CA GLY A 286 -9.89 0.64 30.80
C GLY A 286 -8.69 1.48 30.37
N LEU A 287 -8.50 1.69 29.07
CA LEU A 287 -7.41 2.52 28.54
C LEU A 287 -7.85 3.97 28.26
N ARG A 288 -9.14 4.28 28.43
CA ARG A 288 -9.77 5.58 28.12
C ARG A 288 -9.44 6.10 26.72
N GLN A 289 -9.24 5.19 25.78
CA GLN A 289 -8.88 5.52 24.41
C GLN A 289 -10.12 5.92 23.60
N GLY A 290 -9.93 6.81 22.62
CA GLY A 290 -11.00 7.24 21.72
C GLY A 290 -11.59 6.06 20.92
N TRP A 291 -12.84 6.20 20.46
CA TRP A 291 -13.56 5.15 19.73
C TRP A 291 -12.83 4.65 18.47
N ILE A 292 -12.08 5.52 17.78
CA ILE A 292 -11.27 5.17 16.61
C ILE A 292 -10.18 4.17 17.00
N VAL A 293 -9.48 4.44 18.10
CA VAL A 293 -8.38 3.62 18.62
C VAL A 293 -8.90 2.25 19.05
N SER A 294 -9.97 2.26 19.84
CA SER A 294 -10.64 1.04 20.31
C SER A 294 -11.19 0.20 19.16
N GLY A 295 -11.75 0.84 18.13
CA GLY A 295 -12.21 0.19 16.90
C GLY A 295 -11.07 -0.46 16.11
N LEU A 296 -9.91 0.20 16.03
CA LEU A 296 -8.71 -0.34 15.37
C LEU A 296 -8.24 -1.61 16.08
N PHE A 297 -8.04 -1.56 17.40
CA PHE A 297 -7.68 -2.74 18.18
C PHE A 297 -8.69 -3.88 18.02
N ALA A 298 -10.00 -3.57 18.01
CA ALA A 298 -11.04 -4.57 17.77
C ALA A 298 -10.90 -5.25 16.40
N CYS A 299 -10.69 -4.49 15.33
CA CYS A 299 -10.52 -5.02 13.97
C CYS A 299 -9.26 -5.89 13.84
N LEU A 300 -8.18 -5.48 14.48
CA LEU A 300 -6.92 -6.23 14.53
C LEU A 300 -7.09 -7.56 15.27
N CYS A 301 -7.70 -7.53 16.44
CA CYS A 301 -7.98 -8.73 17.22
C CYS A 301 -8.92 -9.68 16.47
N PHE A 302 -9.95 -9.14 15.81
CA PHE A 302 -10.85 -9.92 14.95
C PHE A 302 -10.06 -10.58 13.80
N GLY A 303 -9.24 -9.82 13.06
CA GLY A 303 -8.41 -10.33 11.97
C GLY A 303 -7.43 -11.42 12.40
N PHE A 304 -6.78 -11.22 13.54
CA PHE A 304 -5.86 -12.19 14.11
C PHE A 304 -6.56 -13.48 14.54
N THR A 305 -7.63 -13.38 15.36
CA THR A 305 -8.40 -14.56 15.79
C THR A 305 -9.03 -15.29 14.61
N ALA A 306 -9.56 -14.57 13.62
CA ALA A 306 -10.09 -15.17 12.40
C ALA A 306 -9.01 -15.94 11.62
N SER A 307 -7.81 -15.37 11.50
CA SER A 307 -6.68 -16.03 10.83
C SER A 307 -6.23 -17.29 11.58
N VAL A 308 -6.11 -17.21 12.91
CA VAL A 308 -5.78 -18.35 13.77
C VAL A 308 -6.84 -19.44 13.68
N MET A 309 -8.13 -19.10 13.69
CA MET A 309 -9.22 -20.06 13.54
C MET A 309 -9.20 -20.75 12.16
N ALA A 310 -8.93 -19.99 11.10
CA ALA A 310 -8.81 -20.54 9.75
C ALA A 310 -7.64 -21.53 9.63
N ILE A 311 -6.46 -21.14 10.14
CA ILE A 311 -5.26 -21.99 10.14
C ILE A 311 -5.44 -23.21 11.06
N GLY A 312 -5.99 -23.01 12.26
CA GLY A 312 -6.21 -24.07 13.24
C GLY A 312 -7.21 -25.12 12.77
N HIS A 313 -8.29 -24.69 12.12
CA HIS A 313 -9.22 -25.62 11.49
C HIS A 313 -8.55 -26.42 10.36
N ASP A 314 -7.74 -25.76 9.51
CA ASP A 314 -6.98 -26.46 8.49
C ASP A 314 -5.99 -27.47 9.08
N PHE A 315 -5.29 -27.08 10.16
CA PHE A 315 -4.33 -27.93 10.83
C PHE A 315 -4.98 -29.19 11.42
N ARG A 316 -6.13 -29.03 12.11
CA ARG A 316 -6.89 -30.13 12.70
C ARG A 316 -7.37 -31.17 11.69
N GLN A 317 -7.72 -30.75 10.47
CA GLN A 317 -8.12 -31.68 9.41
C GLN A 317 -6.99 -32.58 8.92
N HIS A 318 -5.74 -32.26 9.24
CA HIS A 318 -4.56 -32.98 8.75
C HIS A 318 -3.65 -33.47 9.89
N LEU A 319 -4.12 -33.40 11.14
CA LEU A 319 -3.45 -33.99 12.29
C LEU A 319 -3.22 -35.49 12.04
N GLY A 320 -2.01 -35.98 12.31
CA GLY A 320 -1.65 -37.39 12.08
C GLY A 320 -1.20 -37.74 10.66
N SER A 321 -1.07 -36.76 9.75
CA SER A 321 -0.50 -37.01 8.42
C SER A 321 1.04 -36.98 8.40
N SER A 322 1.67 -37.82 7.55
CA SER A 322 3.13 -37.88 7.38
C SER A 322 3.71 -36.53 6.90
N LEU A 323 4.97 -36.25 7.26
CA LEU A 323 5.71 -35.04 6.87
C LEU A 323 5.69 -34.78 5.36
N THR A 324 5.77 -35.84 4.54
CA THR A 324 5.70 -35.74 3.08
C THR A 324 4.33 -35.30 2.57
N ARG A 325 3.25 -35.73 3.23
CA ARG A 325 1.88 -35.31 2.94
C ARG A 325 1.66 -33.84 3.33
N TRP A 326 2.20 -33.43 4.47
CA TRP A 326 2.22 -32.02 4.91
C TRP A 326 2.95 -31.11 3.92
N GLN A 327 4.14 -31.48 3.49
CA GLN A 327 4.89 -30.69 2.50
C GLN A 327 4.15 -30.57 1.17
N ARG A 328 3.49 -31.64 0.72
CA ARG A 328 2.66 -31.62 -0.50
C ARG A 328 1.44 -30.72 -0.33
N LEU A 329 0.79 -30.74 0.84
CA LEU A 329 -0.36 -29.90 1.17
C LEU A 329 0.02 -28.42 1.26
N ALA A 330 1.13 -28.10 1.93
CA ALA A 330 1.64 -26.74 2.03
C ALA A 330 1.89 -26.14 0.64
N ARG A 331 2.46 -26.94 -0.28
CA ARG A 331 2.64 -26.53 -1.68
C ARG A 331 1.32 -26.35 -2.43
N SER A 332 0.33 -27.23 -2.24
CA SER A 332 -0.97 -27.13 -2.92
C SER A 332 -1.82 -25.97 -2.40
N ARG A 333 -1.74 -25.67 -1.10
CA ARG A 333 -2.43 -24.58 -0.41
C ARG A 333 -1.63 -23.28 -0.32
N ARG A 334 -0.49 -23.19 -0.99
CA ARG A 334 0.39 -22.01 -1.00
C ARG A 334 -0.35 -20.67 -1.19
N ALA A 335 -1.32 -20.62 -2.10
CA ALA A 335 -2.09 -19.39 -2.35
C ALA A 335 -2.94 -18.94 -1.15
N LEU A 336 -3.39 -19.87 -0.30
CA LEU A 336 -4.10 -19.57 0.94
C LEU A 336 -3.14 -18.96 1.96
N TYR A 337 -2.01 -19.60 2.23
CA TYR A 337 -1.04 -19.10 3.20
C TYR A 337 -0.44 -17.77 2.76
N ALA A 338 -0.11 -17.62 1.48
CA ALA A 338 0.36 -16.36 0.92
C ALA A 338 -0.67 -15.23 1.15
N GLY A 339 -1.95 -15.47 0.87
CA GLY A 339 -3.01 -14.50 1.15
C GLY A 339 -3.16 -14.17 2.64
N LEU A 340 -3.09 -15.18 3.52
CA LEU A 340 -3.14 -14.96 4.98
C LEU A 340 -1.94 -14.15 5.48
N THR A 341 -0.73 -14.39 4.97
CA THR A 341 0.47 -13.60 5.30
C THR A 341 0.30 -12.15 4.86
N ILE A 342 -0.23 -11.90 3.66
CA ILE A 342 -0.51 -10.54 3.17
C ILE A 342 -1.51 -9.85 4.10
N HIS A 343 -2.64 -10.49 4.41
CA HIS A 343 -3.67 -9.88 5.26
C HIS A 343 -3.20 -9.65 6.70
N LEU A 344 -2.43 -10.60 7.27
CA LEU A 344 -1.81 -10.39 8.58
C LEU A 344 -0.82 -9.22 8.55
N GLY A 345 -0.04 -9.09 7.48
CA GLY A 345 0.82 -7.94 7.24
C GLY A 345 0.04 -6.63 7.20
N LEU A 346 -1.13 -6.60 6.54
CA LEU A 346 -2.02 -5.43 6.52
C LEU A 346 -2.52 -5.07 7.93
N PHE A 347 -2.88 -6.05 8.77
CA PHE A 347 -3.27 -5.78 10.16
C PHE A 347 -2.08 -5.23 10.97
N VAL A 348 -0.90 -5.85 10.89
CA VAL A 348 0.31 -5.35 11.58
C VAL A 348 0.66 -3.93 11.12
N PHE A 349 0.56 -3.67 9.82
CA PHE A 349 0.75 -2.33 9.23
C PHE A 349 -0.25 -1.32 9.80
N ALA A 350 -1.55 -1.63 9.79
CA ALA A 350 -2.59 -0.75 10.33
C ALA A 350 -2.44 -0.49 11.83
N LEU A 351 -1.98 -1.48 12.61
CA LEU A 351 -1.63 -1.29 14.01
C LEU A 351 -0.49 -0.28 14.16
N GLY A 352 0.58 -0.44 13.38
CA GLY A 352 1.70 0.50 13.35
C GLY A 352 1.25 1.94 13.03
N LEU A 353 0.41 2.12 12.02
CA LEU A 353 -0.15 3.44 11.67
C LEU A 353 -0.94 4.04 12.82
N GLY A 354 -1.79 3.25 13.50
CA GLY A 354 -2.59 3.73 14.62
C GLY A 354 -1.72 4.13 15.81
N VAL A 355 -0.77 3.28 16.20
CA VAL A 355 0.16 3.56 17.31
C VAL A 355 1.00 4.79 17.02
N SER A 356 1.58 4.87 15.82
CA SER A 356 2.36 6.04 15.38
C SER A 356 1.53 7.32 15.39
N SER A 357 0.33 7.30 14.80
CA SER A 357 -0.51 8.49 14.68
C SER A 357 -1.00 9.04 16.03
N LEU A 358 -1.16 8.18 17.04
CA LEU A 358 -1.72 8.56 18.34
C LEU A 358 -0.65 8.83 19.39
N GLY A 359 0.49 8.15 19.29
CA GLY A 359 1.57 8.21 20.26
C GLY A 359 2.74 9.10 19.85
N SER A 360 2.68 9.76 18.69
CA SER A 360 3.75 10.65 18.27
C SER A 360 3.76 11.93 19.09
N GLU A 361 4.94 12.28 19.62
CA GLU A 361 5.18 13.48 20.42
C GLU A 361 6.24 14.34 19.74
N ARG A 362 6.07 15.67 19.75
CA ARG A 362 6.98 16.65 19.12
C ARG A 362 7.35 17.73 20.12
N SER A 363 8.64 18.06 20.18
CA SER A 363 9.16 19.17 20.98
C SER A 363 10.14 19.99 20.14
N GLU A 364 10.01 21.31 20.19
CA GLU A 364 10.93 22.24 19.54
C GLU A 364 11.69 22.99 20.61
N VAL A 365 13.02 22.92 20.56
CA VAL A 365 13.90 23.45 21.61
C VAL A 365 15.00 24.27 20.94
N THR A 366 15.36 25.38 21.57
CA THR A 366 16.57 26.12 21.22
C THR A 366 17.59 25.83 22.31
N LEU A 367 18.71 25.22 21.92
CA LEU A 367 19.76 24.81 22.84
C LEU A 367 21.06 25.58 22.55
N PRO A 368 21.67 26.19 23.58
CA PRO A 368 23.06 26.59 23.54
C PRO A 368 23.99 25.36 23.46
N ILE A 369 25.18 25.55 22.88
CA ILE A 369 26.21 24.51 22.88
C ILE A 369 26.66 24.22 24.33
N GLY A 370 26.73 22.94 24.68
CA GLY A 370 27.09 22.42 26.00
C GLY A 370 25.89 22.18 26.93
N GLU A 371 24.71 22.70 26.60
CA GLU A 371 23.49 22.49 27.40
C GLU A 371 22.75 21.21 27.01
N ALA A 372 21.94 20.73 27.95
CA ALA A 372 21.12 19.54 27.78
C ALA A 372 19.63 19.83 28.04
N VAL A 373 18.77 19.06 27.37
CA VAL A 373 17.33 19.04 27.62
C VAL A 373 16.88 17.62 27.92
N ASP A 374 16.01 17.49 28.91
CA ASP A 374 15.38 16.22 29.25
C ASP A 374 14.03 16.09 28.53
N LEU A 375 13.94 15.12 27.62
CA LEU A 375 12.71 14.83 26.87
C LEU A 375 12.38 13.34 26.94
N TRP A 376 11.13 13.02 27.30
CA TRP A 376 10.61 11.64 27.38
C TRP A 376 11.45 10.69 28.26
N GLY A 377 12.19 11.25 29.21
CA GLY A 377 13.11 10.53 30.09
C GLY A 377 14.42 10.11 29.41
N ARG A 378 14.87 10.87 28.41
CA ARG A 378 16.23 10.84 27.85
C ARG A 378 16.83 12.24 28.07
N SER A 379 18.11 12.31 28.43
CA SER A 379 18.84 13.57 28.47
C SER A 379 19.56 13.76 27.14
N ILE A 380 19.36 14.90 26.49
CA ILE A 380 19.90 15.20 25.16
C ILE A 380 20.79 16.41 25.29
N ARG A 381 22.11 16.22 25.18
CA ARG A 381 23.10 17.30 25.23
C ARG A 381 23.55 17.68 23.83
N LEU A 382 23.65 18.98 23.57
CA LEU A 382 24.29 19.50 22.36
C LEU A 382 25.79 19.68 22.62
N ASP A 383 26.64 18.83 22.05
CA ASP A 383 28.08 18.87 22.30
C ASP A 383 28.79 19.91 21.42
N SER A 384 28.44 19.97 20.14
CA SER A 384 29.07 20.89 19.20
C SER A 384 28.27 21.04 17.91
N LEU A 385 28.56 22.11 17.16
CA LEU A 385 28.15 22.28 15.77
C LEU A 385 29.38 22.12 14.88
N THR A 386 29.32 21.24 13.89
CA THR A 386 30.40 21.01 12.93
C THR A 386 29.98 21.47 11.55
N GLU A 387 30.78 22.34 10.93
CA GLU A 387 30.60 22.73 9.53
C GLU A 387 31.64 22.01 8.67
N THR A 388 31.18 21.25 7.68
CA THR A 388 32.05 20.51 6.76
C THR A 388 31.78 20.93 5.32
N PRO A 389 32.80 21.39 4.57
CA PRO A 389 32.66 21.61 3.14
C PRO A 389 32.63 20.26 2.41
N ALA A 390 31.70 20.09 1.48
CA ALA A 390 31.64 18.93 0.59
C ALA A 390 31.47 19.39 -0.87
N ALA A 391 31.71 18.49 -1.83
CA ALA A 391 31.63 18.83 -3.25
C ALA A 391 30.23 19.39 -3.59
N GLY A 392 30.16 20.67 -3.97
CA GLY A 392 28.92 21.34 -4.36
C GLY A 392 27.95 21.68 -3.21
N LYS A 393 28.30 21.38 -1.95
CA LYS A 393 27.43 21.65 -0.79
C LYS A 393 28.21 22.01 0.48
N ARG A 394 27.57 22.72 1.40
CA ARG A 394 28.03 22.90 2.78
C ARG A 394 27.15 22.10 3.72
N ILE A 395 27.76 21.36 4.63
CA ILE A 395 27.07 20.55 5.63
C ILE A 395 27.25 21.21 6.99
N VAL A 396 26.16 21.47 7.69
CA VAL A 396 26.15 21.94 9.08
C VAL A 396 25.50 20.85 9.90
N ALA A 397 26.23 20.22 10.81
CA ALA A 397 25.76 19.11 11.63
C ALA A 397 25.81 19.45 13.12
N ALA A 398 24.75 19.10 13.86
CA ALA A 398 24.71 19.25 15.31
C ALA A 398 25.05 17.91 15.97
N ASN A 399 26.14 17.83 16.72
CA ASN A 399 26.52 16.61 17.42
C ASN A 399 25.78 16.56 18.77
N LEU A 400 24.85 15.63 18.87
CA LEU A 400 24.04 15.39 20.05
C LEU A 400 24.50 14.12 20.75
N VAL A 401 24.52 14.15 22.08
CA VAL A 401 24.69 12.96 22.92
C VAL A 401 23.37 12.70 23.64
N LEU A 402 22.78 11.54 23.36
CA LEU A 402 21.62 11.03 24.06
C LEU A 402 22.08 10.09 25.17
N THR A 403 21.63 10.35 26.40
CA THR A 403 21.77 9.44 27.53
C THR A 403 20.40 8.87 27.86
N ASP A 404 20.25 7.54 27.76
CA ASP A 404 19.01 6.85 28.11
C ASP A 404 18.84 6.66 29.63
N ARG A 405 17.68 6.14 30.07
CA ARG A 405 17.40 5.89 31.49
C ARG A 405 18.32 4.86 32.14
N ALA A 406 18.94 4.00 31.34
CA ALA A 406 19.90 3.01 31.80
C ALA A 406 21.33 3.56 31.85
N GLY A 407 21.52 4.83 31.45
CA GLY A 407 22.81 5.50 31.38
C GLY A 407 23.63 5.16 30.13
N ALA A 408 23.05 4.48 29.14
CA ALA A 408 23.74 4.24 27.88
C ALA A 408 23.74 5.49 27.01
N GLU A 409 24.93 5.85 26.50
CA GLU A 409 25.11 7.00 25.64
C GLU A 409 25.10 6.61 24.16
N ARG A 410 24.46 7.43 23.33
CA ARG A 410 24.44 7.31 21.88
C ARG A 410 24.64 8.68 21.26
N SER A 411 25.38 8.76 20.16
CA SER A 411 25.54 10.01 19.43
C SER A 411 24.58 10.08 18.25
N LEU A 412 23.95 11.24 18.05
CA LEU A 412 23.14 11.57 16.90
C LEU A 412 23.69 12.84 16.24
N SER A 413 23.73 12.88 14.92
CA SER A 413 24.26 14.03 14.17
C SER A 413 23.29 14.48 13.09
N PRO A 414 22.16 15.15 13.44
CA PRO A 414 21.28 15.74 12.45
C PRO A 414 22.00 16.88 11.70
N ALA A 415 21.70 17.04 10.41
CA ALA A 415 22.43 17.95 9.56
C ALA A 415 21.54 18.79 8.63
N GLN A 416 22.06 19.95 8.23
CA GLN A 416 21.53 20.75 7.14
C GLN A 416 22.56 20.88 6.03
N HIS A 417 22.12 20.65 4.80
CA HIS A 417 22.94 20.73 3.60
C HIS A 417 22.53 21.95 2.78
N TYR A 418 23.44 22.90 2.63
CA TYR A 418 23.27 24.02 1.71
C TYR A 418 23.88 23.69 0.35
N HIS A 419 23.06 23.67 -0.70
CA HIS A 419 23.50 23.31 -2.05
C HIS A 419 23.79 24.57 -2.86
N TRP A 420 25.06 24.80 -3.21
CA TRP A 420 25.52 26.07 -3.80
C TRP A 420 24.87 26.40 -5.14
N HIS A 421 24.67 25.38 -5.99
CA HIS A 421 24.11 25.56 -7.33
C HIS A 421 22.65 26.01 -7.32
N ARG A 422 21.85 25.54 -6.34
CA ARG A 422 20.42 25.86 -6.23
C ARG A 422 20.09 26.88 -5.15
N ARG A 423 21.06 27.22 -4.31
CA ARG A 423 20.90 28.12 -3.16
C ARG A 423 19.78 27.67 -2.21
N GLU A 424 19.63 26.37 -2.05
CA GLU A 424 18.59 25.74 -1.22
C GLU A 424 19.20 24.99 -0.04
N TRP A 425 18.49 24.97 1.08
CA TRP A 425 18.81 24.14 2.24
C TRP A 425 17.97 22.87 2.21
N THR A 426 18.60 21.73 2.46
CA THR A 426 17.91 20.46 2.78
C THR A 426 18.31 20.01 4.17
N THR A 427 17.47 19.19 4.80
CA THR A 427 17.70 18.71 6.16
C THR A 427 17.82 17.19 6.12
N GLU A 428 18.80 16.64 6.82
CA GLU A 428 18.94 15.20 7.05
C GLU A 428 18.71 14.92 8.53
N ALA A 429 17.68 14.14 8.84
CA ALA A 429 17.31 13.84 10.22
C ALA A 429 18.21 12.74 10.77
N ALA A 430 18.57 12.84 12.06
CA ALA A 430 19.20 11.74 12.76
C ALA A 430 18.13 10.92 13.50
N ILE A 431 18.17 9.59 13.32
CA ILE A 431 17.14 8.67 13.80
C ILE A 431 17.80 7.61 14.68
N ASP A 432 17.44 7.58 15.96
CA ASP A 432 17.71 6.46 16.87
C ASP A 432 16.48 5.55 16.87
N ALA A 433 16.49 4.56 15.98
CA ALA A 433 15.40 3.61 15.82
C ALA A 433 15.48 2.48 16.86
N THR A 434 14.38 2.19 17.53
CA THR A 434 14.25 1.03 18.42
C THR A 434 13.05 0.18 18.05
N TRP A 435 12.90 -0.98 18.68
CA TRP A 435 11.70 -1.79 18.46
C TRP A 435 10.41 -1.13 18.98
N GLN A 436 10.52 -0.24 19.97
CA GLN A 436 9.36 0.38 20.64
C GLN A 436 9.02 1.74 20.02
N ASP A 437 10.01 2.61 19.93
CA ASP A 437 9.90 3.98 19.45
C ASP A 437 11.15 4.44 18.70
N ASP A 438 10.93 5.24 17.67
CA ASP A 438 11.99 5.91 16.93
C ASP A 438 12.12 7.34 17.46
N PHE A 439 13.35 7.73 17.80
CA PHE A 439 13.66 9.08 18.25
C PHE A 439 14.33 9.87 17.13
N TYR A 440 13.72 11.00 16.79
CA TYR A 440 14.12 11.91 15.73
C TYR A 440 14.79 13.13 16.32
N ALA A 441 15.91 13.52 15.73
CA ALA A 441 16.48 14.85 15.88
C ALA A 441 16.58 15.52 14.50
N VAL A 442 16.17 16.77 14.44
CA VAL A 442 16.15 17.57 13.21
C VAL A 442 16.77 18.92 13.51
N LEU A 443 17.75 19.30 12.71
CA LEU A 443 18.38 20.62 12.76
C LEU A 443 17.58 21.59 11.89
N ASN A 444 16.95 22.60 12.50
CA ASN A 444 16.12 23.58 11.79
C ASN A 444 16.90 24.81 11.37
N SER A 445 17.71 25.35 12.27
CA SER A 445 18.58 26.48 12.00
C SER A 445 19.64 26.61 13.09
N SER A 446 20.77 27.18 12.73
CA SER A 446 21.76 27.73 13.67
C SER A 446 21.78 29.26 13.50
N ASP A 447 21.73 30.00 14.60
CA ASP A 447 21.91 31.46 14.59
C ASP A 447 23.36 31.82 15.00
N LEU A 448 23.78 33.04 14.70
CA LEU A 448 25.13 33.58 14.95
C LEU A 448 25.49 33.72 16.45
N ASN A 449 24.56 33.45 17.35
CA ASN A 449 24.70 33.58 18.81
C ASN A 449 24.80 32.21 19.54
N ASP A 450 25.37 31.19 18.90
CA ASP A 450 25.55 29.82 19.44
C ASP A 450 24.24 29.10 19.89
N ASN A 451 23.09 29.63 19.48
CA ASN A 451 21.78 29.04 19.74
C ASN A 451 21.35 28.18 18.55
N VAL A 452 21.16 26.90 18.80
CA VAL A 452 20.77 25.92 17.79
C VAL A 452 19.32 25.52 17.99
N ARG A 453 18.49 25.70 16.95
CA ARG A 453 17.09 25.29 16.97
C ARG A 453 16.96 23.86 16.48
N LEU A 454 16.51 22.99 17.38
CA LEU A 454 16.31 21.57 17.13
C LEU A 454 14.84 21.21 17.29
N THR A 455 14.36 20.29 16.45
CA THR A 455 13.09 19.60 16.67
C THR A 455 13.39 18.16 17.03
N PHE A 456 12.81 17.72 18.13
CA PHE A 456 12.81 16.33 18.54
C PHE A 456 11.43 15.73 18.33
N LEU A 457 11.39 14.52 17.77
CA LEU A 457 10.15 13.75 17.66
C LEU A 457 10.34 12.36 18.25
N ARG A 458 9.31 11.84 18.88
CA ARG A 458 9.24 10.46 19.33
C ARG A 458 8.07 9.81 18.62
N THR A 459 8.34 8.79 17.80
CA THR A 459 7.33 8.13 16.97
C THR A 459 7.28 6.64 17.29
N PRO A 460 6.29 6.19 18.09
CA PRO A 460 6.16 4.77 18.41
C PRO A 460 5.59 3.95 17.25
N GLY A 461 5.86 2.64 17.24
CA GLY A 461 5.18 1.68 16.37
C GLY A 461 5.59 1.67 14.90
N MET A 462 6.61 2.44 14.50
CA MET A 462 7.12 2.44 13.12
C MET A 462 7.75 1.11 12.73
N SER A 463 8.37 0.39 13.67
CA SER A 463 8.80 -1.00 13.49
C SER A 463 7.67 -1.92 12.97
N LEU A 464 6.42 -1.71 13.43
CA LEU A 464 5.25 -2.47 12.99
C LEU A 464 4.80 -2.06 11.58
N VAL A 465 4.90 -0.77 11.24
CA VAL A 465 4.64 -0.29 9.87
C VAL A 465 5.58 -1.01 8.89
N TRP A 466 6.88 -1.01 9.17
CA TRP A 466 7.86 -1.69 8.33
C TRP A 466 7.63 -3.20 8.28
N LEU A 467 7.43 -3.84 9.44
CA LEU A 467 7.18 -5.29 9.52
C LEU A 467 5.94 -5.70 8.72
N GLY A 468 4.83 -4.96 8.87
CA GLY A 468 3.59 -5.24 8.15
C GLY A 468 3.75 -5.13 6.63
N ALA A 469 4.48 -4.11 6.17
CA ALA A 469 4.80 -3.95 4.76
C ALA A 469 5.69 -5.07 4.21
N TRP A 470 6.72 -5.47 4.96
CA TRP A 470 7.56 -6.62 4.63
C TRP A 470 6.77 -7.92 4.55
N MET A 471 5.85 -8.16 5.48
CA MET A 471 4.96 -9.33 5.45
C MET A 471 4.07 -9.35 4.20
N MET A 472 3.51 -8.20 3.80
CA MET A 472 2.75 -8.08 2.54
C MET A 472 3.62 -8.39 1.32
N GLY A 473 4.84 -7.86 1.25
CA GLY A 473 5.79 -8.15 0.18
C GLY A 473 6.17 -9.63 0.12
N ALA A 474 6.55 -10.23 1.25
CA ALA A 474 6.89 -11.64 1.35
C ALA A 474 5.72 -12.55 0.97
N GLY A 475 4.51 -12.26 1.45
CA GLY A 475 3.30 -12.97 1.08
C GLY A 475 2.97 -12.85 -0.41
N GLY A 476 3.17 -11.68 -1.01
CA GLY A 476 3.01 -11.48 -2.45
C GLY A 476 4.03 -12.26 -3.28
N LEU A 477 5.32 -12.24 -2.90
CA LEU A 477 6.36 -13.07 -3.53
C LEU A 477 6.01 -14.56 -3.44
N LEU A 478 5.49 -14.98 -2.28
CA LEU A 478 4.96 -16.32 -2.12
C LEU A 478 3.78 -16.58 -3.08
N ALA A 479 2.89 -15.63 -3.32
CA ALA A 479 1.76 -15.79 -4.24
C ALA A 479 2.16 -15.81 -5.72
N ALA A 480 3.24 -15.13 -6.09
CA ALA A 480 3.71 -14.96 -7.47
C ALA A 480 4.58 -16.13 -7.98
N TRP A 481 5.23 -16.86 -7.08
CA TRP A 481 6.16 -17.93 -7.46
C TRP A 481 5.52 -19.06 -8.27
N PRO A 482 6.20 -19.60 -9.30
CA PRO A 482 5.65 -20.64 -10.17
C PRO A 482 5.27 -21.92 -9.42
N ARG A 483 4.10 -22.47 -9.73
CA ARG A 483 3.75 -23.82 -9.27
C ARG A 483 4.47 -24.85 -10.13
N THR A 484 5.43 -25.57 -9.54
CA THR A 484 6.02 -26.77 -10.14
C THR A 484 4.92 -27.81 -10.38
N GLY A 485 4.52 -27.98 -11.65
CA GLY A 485 3.49 -28.95 -12.05
C GLY A 485 2.52 -28.49 -13.15
N GLN A 486 2.43 -27.18 -13.46
CA GLN A 486 1.52 -26.70 -14.51
C GLN A 486 2.07 -26.75 -15.94
N ARG A 487 3.29 -27.27 -16.15
CA ARG A 487 3.80 -27.54 -17.52
C ARG A 487 3.05 -28.70 -18.22
N GLY A 488 2.28 -29.53 -17.50
CA GLY A 488 1.52 -30.66 -18.08
C GLY A 488 0.03 -30.39 -18.37
N ALA A 489 -0.50 -29.20 -18.08
CA ALA A 489 -1.91 -28.89 -18.33
C ALA A 489 -2.16 -28.31 -19.74
N ALA A 490 -1.12 -27.75 -20.38
CA ALA A 490 -1.19 -27.31 -21.77
C ALA A 490 -1.40 -28.50 -22.72
N THR A 491 -0.76 -29.64 -22.46
CA THR A 491 -0.91 -30.87 -23.26
C THR A 491 -2.27 -31.55 -23.13
N LEU A 492 -2.97 -31.40 -21.99
CA LEU A 492 -4.30 -32.00 -21.79
C LEU A 492 -5.45 -31.19 -22.41
N VAL A 493 -5.29 -29.88 -22.54
CA VAL A 493 -6.26 -29.01 -23.23
C VAL A 493 -6.14 -29.17 -24.74
N ASP A 494 -4.91 -29.26 -25.28
CA ASP A 494 -4.67 -29.60 -26.69
C ASP A 494 -5.26 -30.97 -27.06
N GLN A 495 -5.10 -31.99 -26.20
CA GLN A 495 -5.69 -33.31 -26.47
C GLN A 495 -7.22 -33.32 -26.46
N ARG A 496 -7.87 -32.50 -25.61
CA ARG A 496 -9.34 -32.39 -25.61
C ARG A 496 -9.87 -31.61 -26.81
N LEU A 497 -9.16 -30.58 -27.26
CA LEU A 497 -9.51 -29.83 -28.47
C LEU A 497 -9.32 -30.67 -29.74
N LEU A 498 -8.25 -31.45 -29.81
CA LEU A 498 -8.03 -32.43 -30.89
C LEU A 498 -9.09 -33.53 -30.90
N GLN A 499 -9.48 -34.08 -29.74
CA GLN A 499 -10.57 -35.06 -29.66
C GLN A 499 -11.94 -34.48 -30.04
N MET A 500 -12.21 -33.20 -29.72
CA MET A 500 -13.44 -32.53 -30.15
C MET A 500 -13.46 -32.26 -31.65
N GLN A 501 -12.32 -31.92 -32.26
CA GLN A 501 -12.21 -31.74 -33.72
C GLN A 501 -12.29 -33.06 -34.50
N MET A 502 -11.74 -34.16 -33.97
CA MET A 502 -11.88 -35.49 -34.57
C MET A 502 -13.31 -36.05 -34.43
N GLY A 503 -13.97 -35.78 -33.31
CA GLY A 503 -15.36 -36.18 -33.08
C GLY A 503 -16.38 -35.41 -33.93
N SER A 504 -16.08 -34.18 -34.36
CA SER A 504 -16.95 -33.42 -35.27
C SER A 504 -16.77 -33.85 -36.73
N GLN A 505 -15.57 -34.27 -37.15
CA GLN A 505 -15.36 -34.80 -38.50
C GLN A 505 -16.03 -36.16 -38.73
N GLN A 506 -16.08 -37.03 -37.72
CA GLN A 506 -16.79 -38.32 -37.82
C GLN A 506 -18.31 -38.18 -37.88
N ARG A 507 -18.91 -37.09 -37.36
CA ARG A 507 -20.35 -36.83 -37.44
C ARG A 507 -20.79 -36.18 -38.76
N HIS A 508 -19.85 -35.74 -39.59
CA HIS A 508 -20.12 -35.24 -40.93
C HIS A 508 -19.82 -36.26 -42.04
N ALA A 509 -19.19 -37.39 -41.69
CA ALA A 509 -18.85 -38.47 -42.61
C ALA A 509 -19.76 -39.71 -42.47
N ALA A 510 -20.72 -39.68 -41.55
CA ALA A 510 -21.80 -40.67 -41.38
C ALA A 510 -23.13 -39.93 -41.49
#